data_AF-A0A955BQV0-F1
#
_entry.id   AF-A0A955BQV0-F1
#
_cell.length_a   1.000
_cell.length_b   1.000
_cell.length_c   1.000
_cell.angle_alpha   90.00
_cell.angle_beta   90.00
_cell.angle_gamma   90.00
#
_symmetry.space_group_name_H-M   'P 1'
#
loop_
_entity.id
_entity.type
_entity.pdbx_description
1 polymer ?
#
loop_
_entity_poly.entity_id
_entity_poly.type
_entity_poly.pdbx_seq_one_letter_code
_entity_poly.pdbx_strand_id
1 'polypeptide(L)'
;MWILKSLALALLGLPVTLLGLVLVPLGLLFRREYPETRKPFTQFPGEWMLVRLPSWLLPWDNIYDGFRGDKRGWWDNNQGGKSSSFKSMFLWGAIRNPANYWSRHITGLDISKCVVTKRAGNCDLPDEEPGSQQLVWLVATREDGKTFNRFYMSWALPWDDTHGIMIDIGWKFKLAHNGMSPDAPDKDRIRGSVFSLSPYKALT
;
A
#
# COMPACT_ATOMS: atom_id res chain seq x y z
N MET A 1 17.91 13.08 -13.12
CA MET A 1 17.92 13.50 -11.70
C MET A 1 16.71 13.00 -10.88
N TRP A 2 15.53 12.79 -11.48
CA TRP A 2 14.27 12.39 -10.82
C TRP A 2 14.18 10.90 -10.44
N ILE A 3 14.75 10.04 -11.30
CA ILE A 3 14.89 8.60 -11.04
C ILE A 3 15.69 8.38 -9.75
N LEU A 4 16.80 9.12 -9.58
CA LEU A 4 17.65 9.05 -8.39
C LEU A 4 16.90 9.41 -7.09
N LYS A 5 15.96 10.37 -7.12
CA LYS A 5 15.16 10.71 -5.93
C LYS A 5 14.21 9.58 -5.52
N SER A 6 13.58 8.93 -6.49
CA SER A 6 12.68 7.78 -6.25
C SER A 6 13.47 6.57 -5.75
N LEU A 7 14.65 6.34 -6.34
CA LEU A 7 15.57 5.28 -5.92
C LEU A 7 16.15 5.54 -4.54
N ALA A 8 16.52 6.78 -4.19
CA ALA A 8 17.02 7.12 -2.86
C ALA A 8 15.98 6.83 -1.76
N LEU A 9 14.71 7.16 -2.02
CA LEU A 9 13.64 6.78 -1.10
C LEU A 9 13.48 5.25 -1.01
N ALA A 10 13.62 4.53 -2.12
CA ALA A 10 13.60 3.09 -2.13
C ALA A 10 14.75 2.47 -1.33
N LEU A 11 15.95 3.03 -1.41
CA LEU A 11 17.12 2.58 -0.63
C LEU A 11 16.91 2.75 0.88
N LEU A 12 16.14 3.77 1.31
CA LEU A 12 15.80 3.96 2.72
C LEU A 12 14.60 3.11 3.16
N GLY A 13 13.57 3.02 2.32
CA GLY A 13 12.33 2.34 2.66
C GLY A 13 12.38 0.82 2.53
N LEU A 14 13.24 0.28 1.66
CA LEU A 14 13.40 -1.16 1.49
C LEU A 14 13.95 -1.84 2.76
N PRO A 15 15.01 -1.34 3.43
CA PRO A 15 15.43 -1.88 4.72
C PRO A 15 14.31 -1.87 5.77
N VAL A 16 13.55 -0.78 5.88
CA VAL A 16 12.40 -0.71 6.80
C VAL A 16 11.35 -1.77 6.44
N THR A 17 11.02 -1.91 5.16
CA THR A 17 10.07 -2.93 4.66
C THR A 17 10.54 -4.34 5.01
N LEU A 18 11.81 -4.66 4.75
CA LEU A 18 12.41 -5.98 4.99
C LEU A 18 12.50 -6.31 6.47
N LEU A 19 12.86 -5.35 7.33
CA LEU A 19 12.82 -5.53 8.79
C LEU A 19 11.43 -5.92 9.28
N GLY A 20 10.37 -5.45 8.60
CA GLY A 20 8.99 -5.82 8.89
C GLY A 20 8.71 -7.32 8.78
N LEU A 21 9.42 -8.04 7.90
CA LEU A 21 9.26 -9.50 7.76
C LEU A 21 9.65 -10.25 9.04
N VAL A 22 10.54 -9.68 9.86
CA VAL A 22 10.97 -10.25 11.14
C VAL A 22 10.21 -9.62 12.32
N LEU A 23 10.07 -8.29 12.32
CA LEU A 23 9.53 -7.56 13.46
C LEU A 23 8.01 -7.67 13.57
N VAL A 24 7.27 -7.76 12.46
CA VAL A 24 5.82 -7.95 12.48
C VAL A 24 5.43 -9.28 13.16
N PRO A 25 5.95 -10.45 12.77
CA PRO A 25 5.57 -11.70 13.42
C PRO A 25 5.95 -11.73 14.92
N LEU A 26 7.09 -11.14 15.31
CA LEU A 26 7.43 -10.97 16.73
C LEU A 26 6.42 -10.07 17.45
N GLY A 27 6.04 -8.94 16.85
CA GLY A 27 5.02 -8.05 17.38
C GLY A 27 3.64 -8.68 17.49
N LEU A 28 3.28 -9.58 16.58
CA LEU A 28 2.01 -10.29 16.59
C LEU A 28 1.86 -11.26 17.79
N LEU A 29 2.97 -11.74 18.36
CA LEU A 29 2.97 -12.51 19.60
C LEU A 29 2.52 -11.66 20.80
N PHE A 30 2.75 -10.34 20.74
CA PHE A 30 2.40 -9.37 21.78
C PHE A 30 1.38 -8.35 21.29
N ARG A 31 0.56 -8.72 20.30
CA ARG A 31 -0.42 -7.82 19.70
C ARG A 31 -1.41 -7.28 20.73
N ARG A 32 -1.91 -6.08 20.46
CA ARG A 32 -2.96 -5.43 21.24
C ARG A 32 -4.28 -5.61 20.53
N GLU A 33 -5.25 -6.18 21.22
CA GLU A 33 -6.61 -6.36 20.74
C GLU A 33 -7.50 -5.33 21.42
N TYR A 34 -8.46 -4.78 20.67
CA TYR A 34 -9.39 -3.75 21.14
C TYR A 34 -10.83 -4.25 20.95
N PRO A 35 -11.35 -5.10 21.85
CA PRO A 35 -12.68 -5.71 21.73
C PRO A 35 -13.82 -4.70 21.64
N GLU A 36 -13.65 -3.51 22.22
CA GLU A 36 -14.61 -2.41 22.19
C GLU A 36 -14.85 -1.84 20.79
N THR A 37 -13.95 -2.12 19.83
CA THR A 37 -14.12 -1.68 18.44
C THR A 37 -14.87 -2.69 17.57
N ARG A 38 -15.38 -3.79 18.16
CA ARG A 38 -16.07 -4.85 17.42
C ARG A 38 -17.31 -4.29 16.73
N LYS A 39 -17.46 -4.62 15.46
CA LYS A 39 -18.64 -4.28 14.66
C LYS A 39 -18.76 -5.20 13.45
N PRO A 40 -19.97 -5.39 12.90
CA PRO A 40 -20.15 -6.11 11.64
C PRO A 40 -19.33 -5.47 10.51
N PHE A 41 -18.84 -6.31 9.60
CA PHE A 41 -18.29 -5.84 8.33
C PHE A 41 -19.37 -5.14 7.49
N THR A 42 -18.96 -4.18 6.66
CA THR A 42 -19.91 -3.39 5.86
C THR A 42 -20.28 -4.02 4.51
N GLN A 43 -19.57 -5.05 4.03
CA GLN A 43 -19.80 -5.67 2.72
C GLN A 43 -19.84 -7.21 2.74
N PHE A 44 -19.05 -7.85 3.59
CA PHE A 44 -19.01 -9.31 3.74
C PHE A 44 -19.60 -9.75 5.10
N PRO A 45 -20.01 -11.02 5.27
CA PRO A 45 -20.38 -11.56 6.58
C PRO A 45 -19.20 -11.56 7.56
N GLY A 46 -19.48 -11.44 8.86
CA GLY A 46 -18.48 -11.49 9.94
C GLY A 46 -18.31 -10.16 10.67
N GLU A 47 -17.30 -10.09 11.54
CA GLU A 47 -17.03 -8.93 12.40
C GLU A 47 -15.60 -8.43 12.26
N TRP A 48 -15.47 -7.11 12.21
CA TRP A 48 -14.20 -6.42 12.31
C TRP A 48 -13.88 -6.07 13.76
N MET A 49 -12.60 -6.24 14.15
CA MET A 49 -12.05 -5.79 15.42
C MET A 49 -10.65 -5.24 15.19
N LEU A 50 -10.31 -4.14 15.85
CA LEU A 50 -9.00 -3.53 15.75
C LEU A 50 -7.97 -4.41 16.47
N VAL A 51 -6.90 -4.69 15.75
CA VAL A 51 -5.70 -5.37 16.27
C VAL A 51 -4.50 -4.55 15.82
N ARG A 52 -3.60 -4.25 16.76
CA ARG A 52 -2.41 -3.40 16.56
C ARG A 52 -1.16 -4.09 17.06
N LEU A 53 -0.01 -3.68 16.53
CA LEU A 53 1.27 -4.06 17.12
C LEU A 53 1.53 -3.30 18.44
N PRO A 54 2.46 -3.75 19.28
CA PRO A 54 3.06 -2.93 20.33
C PRO A 54 3.52 -1.56 19.80
N SER A 55 3.46 -0.52 20.63
CA SER A 55 3.77 0.86 20.22
C SER A 55 5.20 1.06 19.70
N TRP A 56 6.17 0.29 20.19
CA TRP A 56 7.55 0.35 19.70
C TRP A 56 7.72 -0.20 18.27
N LEU A 57 6.72 -0.92 17.75
CA LEU A 57 6.64 -1.38 16.36
C LEU A 57 5.75 -0.49 15.48
N LEU A 58 5.43 0.72 15.94
CA LEU A 58 4.59 1.66 15.22
C LEU A 58 4.95 1.82 13.73
N PRO A 59 6.23 1.86 13.29
CA PRO A 59 6.57 1.98 11.86
C PRO A 59 5.93 0.93 10.94
N TRP A 60 5.66 -0.28 11.45
CA TRP A 60 5.03 -1.39 10.71
C TRP A 60 3.55 -1.57 11.01
N ASP A 61 3.01 -0.77 11.93
CA ASP A 61 1.62 -0.85 12.31
C ASP A 61 0.72 -0.27 11.20
N ASN A 62 -0.50 -0.79 11.08
CA ASN A 62 -1.49 -0.28 10.15
C ASN A 62 -2.58 0.44 10.94
N ILE A 63 -2.48 1.77 11.03
CA ILE A 63 -3.34 2.53 11.93
C ILE A 63 -4.77 2.70 11.42
N TYR A 64 -4.99 2.53 10.11
CA TYR A 64 -6.27 2.73 9.47
C TYR A 64 -7.13 1.46 9.50
N ASP A 65 -6.53 0.32 9.19
CA ASP A 65 -7.24 -0.96 9.06
C ASP A 65 -6.89 -1.95 10.18
N GLY A 66 -5.79 -1.75 10.90
CA GLY A 66 -5.26 -2.75 11.83
C GLY A 66 -4.76 -4.00 11.12
N PHE A 67 -4.61 -5.08 11.89
CA PHE A 67 -4.07 -6.35 11.42
C PHE A 67 -5.11 -7.37 10.95
N ARG A 68 -6.39 -7.16 11.25
CA ARG A 68 -7.50 -8.01 10.74
C ARG A 68 -8.01 -7.60 9.36
N GLY A 69 -7.39 -6.60 8.72
CA GLY A 69 -7.85 -6.06 7.46
C GLY A 69 -8.90 -4.97 7.61
N ASP A 70 -9.42 -4.49 6.49
CA ASP A 70 -10.31 -3.33 6.49
C ASP A 70 -11.77 -3.65 6.90
N LYS A 71 -12.49 -2.62 7.34
CA LYS A 71 -13.88 -2.71 7.83
C LYS A 71 -14.91 -3.25 6.82
N ARG A 72 -14.57 -3.38 5.53
CA ARG A 72 -15.47 -3.95 4.53
C ARG A 72 -15.55 -5.47 4.65
N GLY A 73 -14.52 -6.11 5.20
CA GLY A 73 -14.43 -7.57 5.31
C GLY A 73 -13.78 -8.26 4.11
N TRP A 74 -13.24 -7.50 3.15
CA TRP A 74 -12.60 -8.05 1.96
C TRP A 74 -11.44 -9.00 2.29
N TRP A 75 -10.59 -8.59 3.25
CA TRP A 75 -9.47 -9.43 3.67
C TRP A 75 -9.93 -10.69 4.39
N ASP A 76 -10.92 -10.59 5.27
CA ASP A 76 -11.45 -11.74 6.00
C ASP A 76 -12.09 -12.76 5.05
N ASN A 77 -12.87 -12.28 4.07
CA ASN A 77 -13.43 -13.11 3.01
C ASN A 77 -12.34 -13.84 2.21
N ASN A 78 -11.28 -13.14 1.79
CA ASN A 78 -10.15 -13.73 1.07
C ASN A 78 -9.35 -14.74 1.90
N GLN A 79 -9.54 -14.76 3.21
CA GLN A 79 -8.87 -15.67 4.13
C GLN A 79 -9.85 -16.74 4.66
N GLY A 80 -11.05 -16.82 4.08
CA GLY A 80 -12.08 -17.80 4.46
C GLY A 80 -12.55 -17.63 5.91
N GLY A 81 -12.74 -16.39 6.36
CA GLY A 81 -13.18 -16.08 7.74
C GLY A 81 -12.07 -16.15 8.80
N LYS A 82 -10.80 -16.20 8.38
CA LYS A 82 -9.65 -16.43 9.27
C LYS A 82 -8.74 -15.21 9.40
N SER A 83 -9.28 -13.99 9.27
CA SER A 83 -8.50 -12.74 9.44
C SER A 83 -7.83 -12.60 10.81
N SER A 84 -8.37 -13.27 11.84
CA SER A 84 -7.84 -13.30 13.19
C SER A 84 -6.66 -14.25 13.39
N SER A 85 -6.37 -15.12 12.41
CA SER A 85 -5.25 -16.05 12.49
C SER A 85 -3.91 -15.34 12.38
N PHE A 86 -2.88 -15.87 13.06
CA PHE A 86 -1.52 -15.32 13.00
C PHE A 86 -1.02 -15.18 11.57
N LYS A 87 -1.17 -16.25 10.76
CA LYS A 87 -0.79 -16.27 9.35
C LYS A 87 -1.47 -15.16 8.57
N SER A 88 -2.76 -14.96 8.75
CA SER A 88 -3.51 -13.92 8.04
C SER A 88 -3.05 -12.52 8.41
N MET A 89 -2.86 -12.25 9.71
CA MET A 89 -2.36 -10.96 10.18
C MET A 89 -0.93 -10.68 9.69
N PHE A 90 -0.07 -11.70 9.65
CA PHE A 90 1.28 -11.59 9.07
C PHE A 90 1.22 -11.26 7.57
N LEU A 91 0.43 -12.00 6.79
CA LEU A 91 0.27 -11.74 5.36
C LEU A 91 -0.28 -10.33 5.10
N TRP A 92 -1.23 -9.86 5.91
CA TRP A 92 -1.79 -8.52 5.78
C TRP A 92 -0.78 -7.43 6.09
N GLY A 93 -0.10 -7.51 7.23
CA GLY A 93 0.75 -6.44 7.74
C GLY A 93 2.19 -6.46 7.24
N ALA A 94 2.80 -7.64 7.08
CA ALA A 94 4.19 -7.76 6.66
C ALA A 94 4.35 -7.88 5.14
N ILE A 95 3.36 -8.45 4.43
CA ILE A 95 3.47 -8.73 2.99
C ILE A 95 2.63 -7.75 2.16
N ARG A 96 1.34 -7.61 2.47
CA ARG A 96 0.43 -6.76 1.67
C ARG A 96 0.58 -5.27 1.99
N ASN A 97 0.77 -4.91 3.26
CA ASN A 97 0.90 -3.53 3.74
C ASN A 97 2.15 -3.30 4.60
N PRO A 98 3.35 -3.67 4.12
CA PRO A 98 4.57 -3.52 4.89
C PRO A 98 4.83 -2.06 5.25
N ALA A 99 5.35 -1.83 6.47
CA ALA A 99 5.78 -0.51 6.94
C ALA A 99 4.71 0.58 6.77
N ASN A 100 3.43 0.25 6.98
CA ASN A 100 2.29 1.09 6.60
C ASN A 100 2.36 2.49 7.25
N TYR A 101 2.54 2.55 8.57
CA TYR A 101 2.69 3.82 9.28
C TYR A 101 3.87 4.63 8.77
N TRP A 102 5.05 4.01 8.62
CA TRP A 102 6.22 4.69 8.08
C TRP A 102 5.94 5.29 6.70
N SER A 103 5.34 4.48 5.81
CA SER A 103 5.04 4.88 4.44
C SER A 103 4.10 6.08 4.36
N ARG A 104 3.15 6.21 5.31
CA ARG A 104 2.10 7.24 5.30
C ARG A 104 2.41 8.45 6.18
N HIS A 105 3.08 8.27 7.31
CA HIS A 105 3.31 9.34 8.28
C HIS A 105 4.73 9.89 8.26
N ILE A 106 5.71 9.09 7.84
CA ILE A 106 7.11 9.53 7.77
C ILE A 106 7.46 10.00 6.36
N THR A 107 7.07 9.21 5.35
CA THR A 107 7.38 9.50 3.95
C THR A 107 6.17 9.88 3.12
N GLY A 108 4.97 9.89 3.71
CA GLY A 108 3.73 10.11 2.99
C GLY A 108 3.65 11.48 2.33
N LEU A 109 2.88 11.53 1.25
CA LEU A 109 2.59 12.73 0.48
C LEU A 109 1.10 13.07 0.61
N ASP A 110 0.80 14.27 1.10
CA ASP A 110 -0.52 14.87 0.97
C ASP A 110 -0.75 15.29 -0.49
N ILE A 111 -1.56 14.50 -1.22
CA ILE A 111 -1.79 14.70 -2.65
C ILE A 111 -2.74 15.86 -2.95
N SER A 112 -3.52 16.33 -1.97
CA SER A 112 -4.43 17.47 -2.16
C SER A 112 -3.67 18.78 -2.42
N LYS A 113 -2.40 18.82 -2.02
CA LYS A 113 -1.50 19.96 -2.18
C LYS A 113 -0.64 19.86 -3.43
N CYS A 114 -0.99 18.97 -4.36
CA CYS A 114 -0.16 18.67 -5.52
C CYS A 114 -0.97 18.60 -6.81
N VAL A 115 -0.33 18.98 -7.91
CA VAL A 115 -0.79 18.70 -9.27
C VAL A 115 -0.05 17.48 -9.79
N VAL A 116 -0.81 16.46 -10.19
CA VAL A 116 -0.30 15.19 -10.71
C VAL A 116 -0.32 15.22 -12.24
N THR A 117 0.82 14.90 -12.86
CA THR A 117 0.96 14.85 -14.32
C THR A 117 1.62 13.54 -14.77
N LYS A 118 1.23 13.04 -15.94
CA LYS A 118 1.90 11.92 -16.61
C LYS A 118 3.13 12.46 -17.33
N ARG A 119 4.29 11.82 -17.11
CA ARG A 119 5.55 12.18 -17.79
C ARG A 119 5.87 11.23 -18.93
N ALA A 120 5.64 9.94 -18.74
CA ALA A 120 5.93 8.91 -19.71
C ALA A 120 5.04 7.68 -19.46
N GLY A 121 4.99 6.80 -20.45
CA GLY A 121 4.26 5.54 -20.35
C GLY A 121 3.05 5.45 -21.27
N ASN A 122 2.46 4.26 -21.30
CA ASN A 122 1.38 3.88 -22.20
C ASN A 122 0.00 3.81 -21.52
N CYS A 123 -0.08 4.02 -20.20
CA CYS A 123 -1.35 4.04 -19.47
C CYS A 123 -1.50 5.29 -18.59
N ASP A 124 -2.76 5.70 -18.35
CA ASP A 124 -3.13 6.80 -17.45
C ASP A 124 -3.65 6.30 -16.11
N LEU A 125 -4.31 5.14 -16.14
CA LEU A 125 -4.82 4.43 -14.99
C LEU A 125 -4.19 3.05 -15.01
N PRO A 126 -3.18 2.79 -14.15
CA PRO A 126 -2.67 1.44 -14.04
C PRO A 126 -3.75 0.53 -13.47
N ASP A 127 -4.03 -0.54 -14.22
CA ASP A 127 -4.88 -1.66 -13.88
C ASP A 127 -4.06 -2.96 -13.93
N GLU A 128 -4.58 -4.02 -13.33
CA GLU A 128 -3.89 -5.31 -13.21
C GLU A 128 -4.58 -6.34 -14.11
N GLU A 129 -5.09 -5.95 -15.29
CA GLU A 129 -5.87 -6.83 -16.17
C GLU A 129 -5.02 -7.94 -16.84
N PRO A 130 -5.57 -9.15 -17.10
CA PRO A 130 -4.87 -10.20 -17.83
C PRO A 130 -4.36 -9.75 -19.21
N GLY A 131 -3.15 -10.19 -19.56
CA GLY A 131 -2.49 -9.82 -20.83
C GLY A 131 -2.03 -8.36 -20.91
N SER A 132 -2.20 -7.55 -19.86
CA SER A 132 -1.82 -6.14 -19.88
C SER A 132 -0.31 -5.94 -19.81
N GLN A 133 0.17 -4.96 -20.58
CA GLN A 133 1.53 -4.44 -20.48
C GLN A 133 1.45 -2.93 -20.26
N GLN A 134 1.80 -2.53 -19.05
CA GLN A 134 1.63 -1.17 -18.57
C GLN A 134 2.93 -0.64 -18.03
N LEU A 135 3.23 0.58 -18.41
CA LEU A 135 4.34 1.34 -17.87
C LEU A 135 3.84 2.77 -17.72
N VAL A 136 4.02 3.36 -16.54
CA VAL A 136 3.68 4.76 -16.30
C VAL A 136 4.64 5.42 -15.33
N TRP A 137 5.06 6.63 -15.70
CA TRP A 137 5.79 7.52 -14.81
C TRP A 137 4.92 8.75 -14.50
N LEU A 138 4.57 8.91 -13.22
CA LEU A 138 3.78 10.04 -12.74
C LEU A 138 4.63 10.97 -11.88
N VAL A 139 4.31 12.27 -11.93
CA VAL A 139 4.92 13.29 -11.08
C VAL A 139 3.85 14.09 -10.39
N ALA A 140 3.92 14.18 -9.06
CA ALA A 140 3.16 15.10 -8.25
C ALA A 140 4.05 16.32 -7.92
N THR A 141 3.59 17.51 -8.26
CA THR A 141 4.27 18.78 -7.99
C THR A 141 3.48 19.56 -6.97
N ARG A 142 4.11 19.89 -5.85
CA ARG A 142 3.55 20.76 -4.81
C ARG A 142 3.71 22.24 -5.20
N GLU A 143 2.92 23.11 -4.60
CA GLU A 143 2.95 24.57 -4.83
C GLU A 143 4.35 25.19 -4.65
N ASP A 144 5.17 24.65 -3.76
CA ASP A 144 6.55 25.08 -3.53
C ASP A 144 7.56 24.53 -4.57
N GLY A 145 7.08 23.89 -5.64
CA GLY A 145 7.89 23.29 -6.69
C GLY A 145 8.52 21.95 -6.31
N LYS A 146 8.30 21.43 -5.10
CA LYS A 146 8.81 20.11 -4.71
C LYS A 146 8.10 19.03 -5.52
N THR A 147 8.88 18.10 -6.08
CA THR A 147 8.38 17.02 -6.93
C THR A 147 8.52 15.65 -6.27
N PHE A 148 7.50 14.83 -6.47
CA PHE A 148 7.40 13.45 -6.01
C PHE A 148 7.07 12.57 -7.21
N ASN A 149 7.64 11.37 -7.26
CA ASN A 149 7.63 10.55 -8.47
C ASN A 149 7.07 9.17 -8.16
N ARG A 150 6.34 8.60 -9.12
CA ARG A 150 5.93 7.20 -9.09
C ARG A 150 6.32 6.54 -10.41
N PHE A 151 6.98 5.40 -10.30
CA PHE A 151 7.17 4.46 -11.38
C PHE A 151 6.30 3.23 -11.13
N TYR A 152 5.44 2.91 -12.08
CA TYR A 152 4.64 1.70 -12.07
C TYR A 152 4.84 0.95 -13.38
N MET A 153 5.00 -0.36 -13.27
CA MET A 153 5.06 -1.28 -14.41
C MET A 153 4.30 -2.56 -14.06
N SER A 154 3.47 -3.03 -14.99
CA SER A 154 2.89 -4.37 -15.01
C SER A 154 3.21 -5.00 -16.36
N TRP A 155 3.73 -6.22 -16.36
CA TRP A 155 4.09 -6.94 -17.59
C TRP A 155 3.58 -8.37 -17.50
N ALA A 156 2.55 -8.72 -18.26
CA ALA A 156 2.07 -10.10 -18.38
C ALA A 156 3.15 -11.04 -18.95
N LEU A 157 3.30 -12.23 -18.36
CA LEU A 157 4.31 -13.19 -18.76
C LEU A 157 3.97 -13.79 -20.14
N PRO A 158 4.97 -14.07 -20.99
CA PRO A 158 4.69 -14.54 -22.35
C PRO A 158 4.11 -15.96 -22.41
N TRP A 159 4.19 -16.73 -21.33
CA TRP A 159 3.65 -18.10 -21.23
C TRP A 159 2.41 -18.21 -20.33
N ASP A 160 1.97 -17.10 -19.72
CA ASP A 160 0.87 -17.06 -18.75
C ASP A 160 0.31 -15.63 -18.71
N ASP A 161 -0.83 -15.41 -19.35
CA ASP A 161 -1.48 -14.10 -19.43
C ASP A 161 -2.21 -13.69 -18.14
N THR A 162 -2.35 -14.63 -17.20
CA THR A 162 -2.96 -14.40 -15.88
C THR A 162 -1.96 -14.00 -14.81
N HIS A 163 -0.65 -14.05 -15.12
CA HIS A 163 0.40 -13.61 -14.22
C HIS A 163 1.37 -12.65 -14.89
N GLY A 164 1.93 -11.75 -14.10
CA GLY A 164 2.87 -10.76 -14.59
C GLY A 164 3.96 -10.40 -13.60
N ILE A 165 4.94 -9.66 -14.10
CA ILE A 165 5.91 -8.93 -13.29
C ILE A 165 5.30 -7.57 -12.96
N MET A 166 5.19 -7.24 -11.68
CA MET A 166 4.74 -5.93 -11.22
C MET A 166 5.86 -5.23 -10.46
N ILE A 167 6.10 -3.97 -10.81
CA ILE A 167 7.00 -3.06 -10.12
C ILE A 167 6.22 -1.79 -9.77
N ASP A 168 6.23 -1.40 -8.49
CA ASP A 168 5.66 -0.12 -8.04
C ASP A 168 6.63 0.54 -7.07
N ILE A 169 7.22 1.66 -7.50
CA ILE A 169 8.27 2.37 -6.76
C ILE A 169 7.92 3.85 -6.68
N GLY A 170 8.03 4.44 -5.49
CA GLY A 170 7.80 5.88 -5.27
C GLY A 170 6.63 6.09 -4.34
N TRP A 171 5.58 6.80 -4.77
CA TRP A 171 4.37 7.05 -3.98
C TRP A 171 3.11 6.55 -4.68
N LYS A 172 2.17 5.95 -3.95
CA LYS A 172 0.94 5.33 -4.48
C LYS A 172 -0.14 6.34 -4.95
N PHE A 173 0.22 7.34 -5.75
CA PHE A 173 -0.73 8.28 -6.37
C PHE A 173 -1.07 7.91 -7.83
N LYS A 174 -2.22 8.37 -8.32
CA LYS A 174 -2.76 8.17 -9.68
C LYS A 174 -3.19 9.53 -10.25
N LEU A 175 -3.37 9.63 -11.57
CA LEU A 175 -3.88 10.85 -12.22
C LEU A 175 -5.27 11.27 -11.69
N ALA A 176 -6.12 10.29 -11.37
CA ALA A 176 -7.43 10.52 -10.77
C ALA A 176 -7.41 11.20 -9.38
N HIS A 177 -6.23 11.38 -8.77
CA HIS A 177 -6.10 12.17 -7.54
C HIS A 177 -5.94 13.67 -7.79
N ASN A 178 -5.89 14.12 -9.04
CA ASN A 178 -5.97 15.55 -9.33
C ASN A 178 -7.30 16.12 -8.83
N GLY A 179 -7.23 17.27 -8.16
CA GLY A 179 -8.40 17.89 -7.53
C GLY A 179 -8.87 17.17 -6.26
N MET A 180 -8.04 16.33 -5.63
CA MET A 180 -8.32 15.75 -4.32
C MET A 180 -8.70 16.86 -3.33
N SER A 181 -9.89 16.77 -2.75
CA SER A 181 -10.36 17.77 -1.78
C SER A 181 -9.41 17.82 -0.57
N PRO A 182 -9.04 19.02 -0.09
CA PRO A 182 -8.32 19.18 1.17
C PRO A 182 -9.09 18.61 2.37
N ASP A 183 -10.42 18.52 2.29
CA ASP A 183 -11.30 18.00 3.35
C ASP A 183 -11.47 16.48 3.30
N ALA A 184 -10.88 15.80 2.32
CA ALA A 184 -10.92 14.34 2.23
C ALA A 184 -10.21 13.70 3.44
N PRO A 185 -10.66 12.53 3.92
CA PRO A 185 -10.01 11.83 5.02
C PRO A 185 -8.52 11.59 4.75
N ASP A 186 -7.71 11.62 5.82
CA ASP A 186 -6.25 11.42 5.70
C ASP A 186 -5.88 10.12 4.99
N LYS A 187 -6.65 9.05 5.18
CA LYS A 187 -6.43 7.77 4.49
C LYS A 187 -6.44 7.91 2.97
N ASP A 188 -7.25 8.82 2.43
CA ASP A 188 -7.46 9.05 1.01
C ASP A 188 -6.57 10.16 0.47
N ARG A 189 -6.28 11.17 1.29
CA ARG A 189 -5.42 12.29 0.92
C ARG A 189 -3.93 11.94 1.00
N ILE A 190 -3.51 11.22 2.05
CA ILE A 190 -2.11 10.87 2.28
C ILE A 190 -1.74 9.60 1.53
N ARG A 191 -0.93 9.76 0.48
CA ARG A 191 -0.42 8.64 -0.32
C ARG A 191 0.93 8.22 0.19
N GLY A 192 1.02 6.95 0.61
CA GLY A 192 2.24 6.39 1.16
C GLY A 192 3.26 6.01 0.10
N SER A 193 4.52 5.89 0.51
CA SER A 193 5.57 5.37 -0.35
C SER A 193 5.41 3.85 -0.60
N VAL A 194 5.91 3.37 -1.73
CA VAL A 194 5.84 1.96 -2.15
C VAL A 194 7.15 1.49 -2.75
N PHE A 195 7.53 0.27 -2.41
CA PHE A 195 8.68 -0.46 -2.98
C PHE A 195 8.24 -1.91 -3.17
N SER A 196 7.48 -2.14 -4.24
CA SER A 196 6.94 -3.45 -4.55
C SER A 196 7.62 -4.01 -5.78
N LEU A 197 8.13 -5.24 -5.65
CA LEU A 197 8.54 -6.09 -6.76
C LEU A 197 7.81 -7.41 -6.60
N SER A 198 7.03 -7.78 -7.59
CA SER A 198 6.28 -9.04 -7.61
C SER A 198 6.58 -9.74 -8.93
N PRO A 199 7.52 -10.70 -8.96
CA PRO A 199 7.93 -11.35 -10.21
C PRO A 199 6.88 -12.35 -10.74
N TYR A 200 5.88 -12.71 -9.93
CA TYR A 200 4.78 -13.60 -10.30
C TYR A 200 3.50 -13.14 -9.61
N LYS A 201 2.92 -12.05 -10.10
CA LYS A 201 1.72 -11.40 -9.57
C LYS A 201 0.52 -11.82 -10.41
N ALA A 202 -0.52 -12.36 -9.77
CA ALA A 202 -1.79 -12.60 -10.44
C ALA A 202 -2.38 -11.27 -10.96
N LEU A 203 -2.81 -11.29 -12.22
CA LEU A 203 -3.52 -10.24 -12.92
C LEU A 203 -5.03 -10.57 -12.83
N THR A 204 -5.84 -9.59 -12.45
CA THR A 204 -7.26 -9.74 -12.11
C THR A 204 -8.09 -8.59 -12.62
#